data_AF-A0A0A2BRW7-F1
#
_entry.id   AF-A0A0A2BRW7-F1
#
_cell.length_a   1.000
_cell.length_b   1.000
_cell.length_c   1.000
_cell.angle_alpha   90.00
_cell.angle_beta   90.00
_cell.angle_gamma   90.00
#
_symmetry.space_group_name_H-M   'P 1'
#
loop_
_entity.id
_entity.type
_entity.pdbx_description
1 polymer ?
#
loop_
_entity_poly.entity_id
_entity_poly.type
_entity_poly.pdbx_seq_one_letter_code
_entity_poly.pdbx_strand_id
1 'polypeptide(L)' 'MSSAPELVLTTPQGGTVHTYELSGGKSSFQRYLGCYLGTCKFCNDLEEATEYLESKTALKQSDLQQQ' A
#
# COMPACT_ATOMS: atom_id res chain seq x y z
N MET A 1 -20.60 5.05 8.29
CA MET A 1 -20.57 4.31 7.02
C MET A 1 -19.10 4.14 6.67
N SER A 2 -18.54 2.95 6.77
CA SER A 2 -17.17 2.71 6.32
C SER A 2 -17.17 2.83 4.80
N SER A 3 -16.48 3.83 4.27
CA SER A 3 -16.30 3.98 2.83
C SER A 3 -15.55 2.76 2.28
N ALA A 4 -15.91 2.34 1.07
CA ALA A 4 -15.11 1.34 0.37
C ALA A 4 -13.69 1.89 0.16
N PRO A 5 -12.64 1.06 0.21
CA PRO A 5 -11.30 1.52 -0.10
C PRO A 5 -11.22 2.11 -1.51
N GLU A 6 -10.60 3.28 -1.62
CA GLU A 6 -10.39 3.99 -2.86
C GLU A 6 -8.94 3.80 -3.35
N LEU A 7 -8.77 3.44 -4.61
CA LEU A 7 -7.45 3.31 -5.22
C LEU A 7 -6.84 4.70 -5.46
N VAL A 8 -5.75 5.01 -4.78
CA VAL A 8 -5.08 6.33 -4.86
C VAL A 8 -3.77 6.30 -5.64
N LEU A 9 -3.11 5.15 -5.72
CA LEU A 9 -1.85 5.01 -6.43
C LEU A 9 -1.73 3.62 -7.05
N THR A 10 -1.20 3.57 -8.27
CA THR A 10 -0.77 2.33 -8.93
C THR A 10 0.64 2.53 -9.46
N THR A 11 1.56 1.63 -9.13
CA THR A 11 2.92 1.68 -9.63
C THR A 11 3.04 0.93 -10.97
N PRO A 12 3.96 1.31 -11.86
CA PRO A 12 4.20 0.59 -13.11
C PRO A 12 4.52 -0.90 -12.95
N GLN A 13 5.03 -1.28 -11.78
CA GLN A 13 5.39 -2.66 -11.44
C GLN A 13 4.19 -3.48 -10.93
N GLY A 14 2.99 -2.88 -10.86
CA GLY A 14 1.75 -3.55 -10.42
C GLY A 14 1.50 -3.49 -8.92
N GLY A 15 2.14 -2.56 -8.19
CA GLY A 15 1.78 -2.24 -6.82
C GLY A 15 0.59 -1.29 -6.78
N THR A 16 -0.26 -1.41 -5.76
CA THR A 16 -1.43 -0.54 -5.59
C THR A 16 -1.52 -0.01 -4.17
N VAL A 17 -1.90 1.25 -3.99
CA VAL A 17 -2.25 1.82 -2.68
C VAL A 17 -3.73 2.15 -2.66
N HIS A 18 -4.42 1.65 -1.65
CA HIS A 18 -5.83 1.95 -1.39
C HIS A 18 -5.94 2.77 -0.11
N THR A 19 -6.84 3.75 -0.07
CA THR A 19 -7.10 4.56 1.12
C THR A 19 -8.51 4.33 1.63
N TYR A 20 -8.70 4.37 2.95
CA TYR A 20 -10.02 4.23 3.56
C TYR A 20 -10.03 4.87 4.94
N GLU A 21 -11.21 5.31 5.34
CA GLU A 21 -11.44 5.90 6.65
C GLU A 21 -11.75 4.78 7.66
N LEU A 22 -10.97 4.72 8.74
CA LEU A 22 -11.24 3.86 9.88
C LEU A 22 -11.86 4.67 11.02
N SER A 23 -13.09 4.34 11.39
CA SER A 23 -13.72 4.85 12.61
C SER A 23 -13.20 4.09 13.83
N GLY A 24 -12.50 4.77 14.73
CA GLY A 24 -12.06 4.26 16.02
C GLY A 24 -12.72 5.02 17.17
N GLY A 25 -13.81 4.49 17.72
CA GLY A 25 -14.52 5.12 18.84
C GLY A 25 -15.18 6.44 18.44
N LYS A 26 -14.64 7.57 18.93
CA LYS A 26 -15.15 8.94 18.64
C LYS A 26 -14.38 9.66 17.51
N SER A 27 -13.30 9.08 17.01
CA SER A 27 -12.45 9.68 15.98
C SER A 27 -12.40 8.80 14.73
N SER A 28 -12.17 9.42 13.59
CA SER A 28 -11.86 8.73 12.35
C SER A 28 -10.44 9.04 11.89
N PHE A 29 -9.80 8.04 11.30
CA PHE A 29 -8.42 8.12 10.83
C PHE A 29 -8.36 7.65 9.39
N GLN A 30 -7.71 8.44 8.54
CA GLN A 30 -7.38 7.99 7.20
C GLN A 30 -6.27 6.93 7.31
N ARG A 31 -6.42 5.81 6.59
CA ARG A 31 -5.40 4.77 6.49
C ARG A 31 -5.12 4.41 5.05
N TYR A 32 -3.94 3.86 4.83
CA TYR A 32 -3.48 3.43 3.52
C TYR A 32 -3.10 1.95 3.56
N LEU A 33 -3.37 1.25 2.47
CA LEU A 33 -3.07 -0.16 2.29
C LEU A 33 -2.26 -0.33 1.01
N GLY A 34 -0.95 -0.55 1.17
CA GLY A 34 -0.05 -0.85 0.07
C GLY A 34 -0.06 -2.35 -0.21
N CYS A 35 -0.49 -2.75 -1.40
CA CYS A 35 -0.52 -4.15 -1.83
C CYS A 35 0.40 -4.37 -3.04
N TYR A 36 1.20 -5.44 -2.97
CA TYR A 36 2.05 -5.89 -4.06
C TYR A 36 2.06 -7.42 -4.12
N LEU A 37 1.62 -7.98 -5.25
CA LEU A 37 1.66 -9.41 -5.58
C LEU A 37 1.19 -10.33 -4.43
N GLY A 38 0.03 -10.01 -3.84
CA GLY A 38 -0.56 -10.81 -2.76
C GLY A 38 -0.05 -10.49 -1.35
N THR A 39 0.92 -9.58 -1.19
CA THR A 39 1.34 -9.07 0.12
C THR A 39 0.80 -7.66 0.33
N CYS A 40 0.09 -7.44 1.44
CA CYS A 40 -0.43 -6.12 1.79
C CYS A 40 0.13 -5.63 3.14
N LYS A 41 0.43 -4.34 3.23
CA LYS A 41 0.89 -3.66 4.45
C LYS A 41 -0.03 -2.46 4.73
N PHE A 42 -0.48 -2.37 5.99
CA PHE A 42 -1.16 -1.18 6.49
C PHE A 42 -0.16 -0.08 6.80
N CYS A 43 -0.46 1.12 6.32
CA CYS A 43 0.36 2.31 6.44
C CYS A 43 -0.48 3.45 7.02
N ASN A 44 0.17 4.35 7.76
CA ASN A 44 -0.52 5.51 8.35
C ASN A 44 -0.73 6.60 7.31
N ASP A 45 0.22 6.75 6.39
CA ASP A 45 0.27 7.82 5.40
C ASP A 45 0.62 7.27 4.01
N LEU A 46 0.34 8.07 2.97
CA LEU A 46 0.59 7.67 1.58
C LEU A 46 2.08 7.48 1.28
N GLU A 47 2.95 8.27 1.91
CA GLU A 47 4.41 8.19 1.76
C GLU A 47 4.91 6.82 2.22
N GLU A 48 4.53 6.38 3.43
CA GLU A 48 4.90 5.07 3.97
C GLU A 48 4.42 3.91 3.06
N ALA A 49 3.22 4.05 2.49
CA ALA A 49 2.69 3.06 1.55
C ALA A 49 3.49 3.02 0.23
N THR A 50 3.92 4.18 -0.25
CA THR A 50 4.71 4.31 -1.48
C THR A 50 6.12 3.75 -1.28
N GLU A 51 6.81 4.14 -0.21
CA GLU A 51 8.12 3.59 0.16
C GLU A 51 8.08 2.06 0.32
N TYR A 52 7.02 1.54 0.92
CA TYR A 52 6.82 0.09 1.01
C TYR A 52 6.77 -0.56 -0.38
N LEU A 53 6.00 0.00 -1.32
CA LEU A 53 5.92 -0.52 -2.68
C LEU A 53 7.27 -0.42 -3.41
N GLU A 54 7.95 0.72 -3.31
CA GLU A 54 9.26 0.93 -3.89
C GLU A 54 10.29 -0.08 -3.37
N SER A 55 10.33 -0.30 -2.06
CA SER A 55 11.22 -1.29 -1.44
C SER A 55 10.93 -2.71 -1.94
N LYS A 56 9.66 -3.07 -2.13
CA LYS A 56 9.26 -4.40 -2.64
C LYS A 56 9.58 -4.59 -4.10
N THR A 57 9.48 -3.52 -4.89
CA THR A 57 9.88 -3.55 -6.31
C THR A 57 11.40 -3.58 -6.48
N ALA A 58 12.14 -2.89 -5.61
CA ALA A 58 13.61 -2.85 -5.64
C ALA A 58 14.23 -4.18 -5.21
N LEU A 59 13.66 -4.85 -4.19
CA LEU A 59 14.14 -6.16 -3.71
C LEU A 59 13.98 -7.27 -4.75
N LYS A 60 12.96 -7.22 -5.62
CA LYS A 60 12.80 -8.23 -6.67
C LYS A 60 13.86 -8.17 -7.77
N GLN A 61 14.57 -7.06 -7.89
CA GLN A 61 15.64 -6.94 -8.87
C GLN A 61 16.85 -7.82 -8.51
N SER A 62 17.05 -8.16 -7.24
CA SER A 62 18.12 -9.07 -6.79
C SER A 62 17.77 -10.56 -6.89
N ASP A 63 16.48 -10.95 -6.86
CA ASP A 63 16.09 -12.37 -6.97
C ASP A 63 16.08 -12.87 -8.42
N LEU A 64 15.97 -11.98 -9.42
CA LEU A 64 15.96 -12.36 -10.84
C LEU A 64 17.37 -12.46 -11.46
N GLN A 65 18.43 -12.07 -10.75
CA GLN A 65 19.82 -12.17 -11.22
C GLN A 65 20.52 -13.50 -10.81
N GLN A 66 19.79 -14.48 -10.27
CA GLN A 66 20.36 -15.79 -9.89
C GLN A 66 19.82 -16.98 -10.71
N GLN A 67 19.29 -16.76 -11.93
CA GLN A 67 19.09 -17.85 -12.90
C GLN A 67 19.93 -17.66 -14.15
#